data_AF-U9UU61-F1
#
_entry.id   AF-U9UU61-F1
#
_cell.length_a   1.000
_cell.length_b   1.000
_cell.length_c   1.000
_cell.angle_alpha   90.00
_cell.angle_beta   90.00
_cell.angle_gamma   90.00
#
_symmetry.space_group_name_H-M   'P 1'
#
loop_
_entity.id
_entity.type
_entity.pdbx_description
1 polymer ?
#
loop_
_entity_poly.entity_id
_entity_poly.type
_entity_poly.pdbx_seq_one_letter_code
_entity_poly.pdbx_strand_id
1 'polypeptide(L)'
;MAIEKDNDRASYLVQKAEVIAEIELFYLLPHQRRWKTWFPEVIYYTVEVEKARKYIREAIIKGEWKMDDWPEMKHKILKLLSIEDVIIDLAV
;
A
#
# COMPACT_ATOMS: atom_id res chain seq x y z
N MET A 1 23.86 -13.49 6.23
CA MET A 1 22.42 -13.25 5.97
C MET A 1 22.25 -11.75 5.81
N ALA A 2 22.26 -11.23 4.59
CA ALA A 2 22.31 -9.78 4.32
C ALA A 2 20.97 -9.06 4.57
N ILE A 3 19.89 -9.82 4.79
CA ILE A 3 18.52 -9.33 4.97
C ILE A 3 18.31 -8.66 6.34
N GLU A 4 19.12 -8.98 7.36
CA GLU A 4 18.89 -8.49 8.72
C GLU A 4 19.35 -7.04 8.95
N LYS A 5 20.18 -6.46 8.08
CA LYS A 5 20.83 -5.17 8.35
C LYS A 5 20.11 -3.95 7.78
N ASP A 6 19.30 -4.14 6.73
CA ASP A 6 18.53 -3.09 6.03
C ASP A 6 17.03 -3.45 5.94
N ASN A 7 16.48 -4.10 6.99
CA ASN A 7 15.11 -4.62 7.00
C ASN A 7 14.03 -3.52 7.01
N ASP A 8 13.80 -2.90 5.85
CA ASP A 8 12.56 -2.23 5.57
C ASP A 8 11.49 -3.29 5.30
N ARG A 9 10.67 -3.56 6.32
CA ARG A 9 9.55 -4.51 6.24
C ARG A 9 8.63 -4.20 5.06
N ALA A 10 8.51 -2.95 4.63
CA ALA A 10 7.76 -2.58 3.43
C ALA A 10 8.40 -3.18 2.17
N SER A 11 9.71 -2.98 1.97
CA SER A 11 10.48 -3.58 0.88
C SER A 11 10.37 -5.11 0.81
N TYR A 12 10.39 -5.80 1.96
CA TYR A 12 10.16 -7.25 2.01
C TYR A 12 8.76 -7.63 1.49
N LEU A 13 7.72 -6.90 1.89
CA LEU A 13 6.34 -7.16 1.46
C LEU A 13 6.15 -6.88 -0.03
N VAL A 14 6.82 -5.85 -0.56
CA VAL A 14 6.83 -5.55 -2.01
C VAL A 14 7.45 -6.72 -2.79
N GLN A 15 8.65 -7.16 -2.42
CA GLN A 15 9.29 -8.30 -3.08
C GLN A 15 8.45 -9.58 -2.97
N LYS A 16 7.81 -9.79 -1.80
CA LYS A 16 6.91 -10.93 -1.61
C LYS A 16 5.70 -10.86 -2.55
N ALA A 17 5.12 -9.68 -2.75
CA ALA A 17 4.00 -9.49 -3.67
C ALA A 17 4.40 -9.75 -5.12
N GLU A 18 5.57 -9.28 -5.54
CA GLU A 18 6.14 -9.53 -6.88
C GLU A 18 6.32 -11.02 -7.15
N VAL A 19 6.97 -11.74 -6.23
CA VAL A 19 7.17 -13.19 -6.35
C VAL A 19 5.84 -13.95 -6.39
N ILE A 20 4.85 -13.55 -5.59
CA ILE A 20 3.51 -14.15 -5.63
C ILE A 20 2.84 -13.93 -6.99
N ALA A 21 2.91 -12.72 -7.55
CA ALA A 21 2.33 -12.40 -8.84
C ALA A 21 2.98 -13.18 -9.99
N GLU A 22 4.31 -13.37 -9.95
CA GLU A 22 5.03 -14.21 -10.91
C GLU A 22 4.62 -15.68 -10.82
N ILE A 23 4.50 -16.21 -9.60
CA ILE A 23 4.01 -17.59 -9.39
C ILE A 23 2.60 -17.73 -9.97
N GLU A 24 1.72 -16.79 -9.69
CA GLU A 24 0.34 -16.83 -10.18
C GLU A 24 0.26 -16.77 -11.71
N LEU A 25 1.05 -15.92 -12.35
CA LEU A 25 1.02 -15.70 -13.78
C LEU A 25 1.64 -16.85 -14.58
N PHE A 26 2.78 -17.38 -14.12
CA PHE A 26 3.59 -18.31 -14.91
C PHE A 26 3.52 -19.77 -14.47
N TYR A 27 3.22 -20.05 -13.20
CA TYR A 27 3.40 -21.39 -12.62
C TYR A 27 2.10 -22.09 -12.23
N LEU A 28 0.94 -21.45 -12.37
CA LEU A 28 -0.36 -22.02 -11.98
C LEU A 28 -1.29 -22.33 -13.16
N LEU A 29 -1.90 -23.52 -13.09
CA LEU A 29 -2.97 -23.91 -14.02
C LEU A 29 -4.24 -23.08 -13.77
N PRO A 30 -5.12 -22.91 -14.79
CA PRO A 30 -6.33 -22.10 -14.67
C PRO A 30 -7.28 -22.48 -13.53
N HIS A 31 -7.27 -23.75 -13.09
CA HIS A 31 -8.09 -24.19 -11.97
C HIS A 31 -7.44 -23.90 -10.60
N GLN A 32 -6.12 -23.85 -10.50
CA GLN A 32 -5.39 -23.51 -9.27
C GLN A 32 -5.53 -22.02 -8.94
N ARG A 33 -5.53 -21.15 -9.95
CA ARG A 33 -5.79 -19.70 -9.79
C ARG A 33 -7.15 -19.37 -9.17
N ARG A 34 -8.12 -20.29 -9.22
CA ARG A 34 -9.44 -20.10 -8.62
C ARG A 34 -9.45 -20.36 -7.10
N TRP A 35 -8.35 -20.89 -6.55
CA TRP A 35 -8.24 -21.22 -5.13
C TRP A 35 -7.82 -19.97 -4.35
N LYS A 36 -8.82 -19.18 -3.93
CA LYS A 36 -8.63 -17.96 -3.14
C LYS A 36 -7.87 -18.18 -1.82
N THR A 37 -7.73 -19.42 -1.36
CA THR A 37 -7.00 -19.77 -0.14
C THR A 37 -5.49 -19.86 -0.35
N TRP A 38 -5.01 -20.03 -1.59
CA TRP A 38 -3.59 -20.25 -1.88
C TRP A 38 -2.82 -18.94 -2.07
N PHE A 39 -3.48 -17.89 -2.56
CA PHE A 39 -2.86 -16.60 -2.80
C PHE A 39 -3.66 -15.49 -2.11
N PRO A 40 -3.00 -14.65 -1.31
CA PRO A 40 -3.66 -13.54 -0.66
C PRO A 40 -4.03 -12.47 -1.69
N GLU A 41 -5.29 -12.02 -1.66
CA GLU A 41 -5.74 -10.87 -2.45
C GLU A 41 -5.17 -9.54 -1.90
N VAL A 42 -4.91 -9.49 -0.59
CA VAL A 42 -4.41 -8.30 0.12
C VAL A 42 -3.30 -8.69 1.08
N ILE A 43 -2.23 -7.90 1.12
CA ILE A 43 -1.14 -8.03 2.08
C ILE A 43 -1.26 -6.89 3.11
N TYR A 44 -1.43 -7.25 4.38
CA TYR A 44 -1.53 -6.26 5.46
C TYR A 44 -0.16 -5.79 5.92
N TYR A 45 0.00 -4.47 6.02
CA TYR A 45 1.18 -3.83 6.62
C TYR A 45 0.74 -2.86 7.73
N THR A 46 1.35 -3.01 8.90
CA THR A 46 1.09 -2.16 10.06
C THR A 46 2.15 -1.07 10.15
N VAL A 47 1.71 0.18 10.19
CA VAL A 47 2.58 1.37 10.28
C VAL A 47 2.08 2.28 11.40
N GLU A 48 3.01 2.97 12.06
CA GLU A 48 2.70 4.03 13.01
C GLU A 48 1.92 5.17 12.34
N VAL A 49 0.89 5.67 13.03
CA VAL A 49 0.00 6.73 12.52
C VAL A 49 0.78 7.97 12.07
N GLU A 50 1.84 8.35 12.80
CA GLU A 50 2.69 9.50 12.46
C GLU A 50 3.43 9.32 11.14
N LYS A 51 4.02 8.13 10.92
CA LYS A 51 4.69 7.78 9.65
C LYS A 51 3.72 7.77 8.49
N ALA A 52 2.52 7.21 8.68
CA ALA A 52 1.45 7.23 7.67
C ALA A 52 1.04 8.66 7.30
N ARG A 53 0.83 9.53 8.30
CA ARG A 53 0.51 10.95 8.09
C ARG A 53 1.59 11.68 7.30
N LYS A 54 2.85 11.48 7.64
CA LYS A 54 3.99 12.11 6.95
C LYS A 54 4.03 11.68 5.47
N TYR A 55 3.93 10.37 5.21
CA TYR A 55 3.96 9.84 3.86
C TYR A 55 2.81 10.36 2.98
N ILE A 56 1.58 10.38 3.50
CA ILE A 56 0.41 10.87 2.74
C ILE A 56 0.55 12.36 2.42
N ARG A 57 1.05 13.18 3.35
CA ARG A 57 1.32 14.61 3.08
C ARG A 57 2.35 14.79 1.97
N GLU A 58 3.46 14.04 2.02
CA GLU A 58 4.49 14.07 0.98
C GLU A 58 3.92 13.63 -0.38
N ALA A 59 3.08 12.59 -0.42
CA ALA A 59 2.42 12.12 -1.64
C ALA A 59 1.43 13.14 -2.21
N ILE A 60 0.69 13.87 -1.36
CA ILE A 60 -0.19 14.97 -1.80
C ILE A 60 0.63 16.11 -2.40
N ILE A 61 1.71 16.54 -1.73
CA ILE A 61 2.58 17.64 -2.20
C ILE A 61 3.24 17.29 -3.55
N LYS A 62 3.64 16.02 -3.74
CA LYS A 62 4.21 15.54 -5.01
C LYS A 62 3.16 15.34 -6.12
N GLY A 63 1.87 15.41 -5.81
CA GLY A 63 0.78 15.10 -6.75
C GLY A 63 0.63 13.61 -7.05
N GLU A 64 1.28 12.73 -6.28
CA GLU A 64 1.18 11.27 -6.39
C GLU A 64 -0.13 10.75 -5.79
N TRP A 65 -0.70 11.48 -4.81
CA TRP A 65 -1.99 11.18 -4.22
C TRP A 65 -3.14 11.70 -5.09
N LYS A 66 -3.45 11.00 -6.17
CA LYS A 66 -4.59 11.34 -7.04
C LYS A 66 -5.90 10.82 -6.45
N MET A 67 -7.01 11.55 -6.57
CA MET A 67 -8.32 11.12 -6.03
C MET A 67 -9.19 10.37 -7.04
N ASP A 68 -8.74 10.22 -8.29
CA ASP A 68 -9.39 9.46 -9.35
C ASP A 68 -9.45 7.95 -9.03
N ASP A 69 -8.35 7.39 -8.53
CA ASP A 69 -8.25 5.97 -8.19
C ASP A 69 -8.77 5.72 -6.77
N TRP A 70 -9.93 5.06 -6.67
CA TRP A 70 -10.56 4.63 -5.41
C TRP A 70 -10.86 5.78 -4.42
N PRO A 71 -11.69 6.76 -4.83
CA PRO A 71 -11.95 7.98 -4.05
C PRO A 71 -12.51 7.68 -2.65
N GLU A 72 -13.43 6.72 -2.54
CA GLU A 72 -14.11 6.37 -1.29
C GLU A 72 -13.13 5.93 -0.19
N MET A 73 -12.16 5.07 -0.53
CA MET A 73 -11.16 4.62 0.43
C MET A 73 -10.16 5.71 0.77
N LYS A 74 -9.76 6.54 -0.19
CA LYS A 74 -8.86 7.67 0.06
C LYS A 74 -9.47 8.69 1.02
N HIS A 75 -10.74 9.05 0.83
CA HIS A 75 -11.48 9.89 1.79
C HIS A 75 -11.53 9.25 3.17
N LYS A 76 -11.85 7.95 3.25
CA LYS A 76 -11.89 7.22 4.52
C LYS A 76 -10.54 7.23 5.23
N ILE A 77 -9.43 7.06 4.52
CA ILE A 77 -8.07 7.11 5.07
C ILE A 77 -7.75 8.51 5.61
N LEU A 78 -8.05 9.57 4.84
CA LEU A 78 -7.79 10.95 5.28
C LEU A 78 -8.57 11.28 6.55
N LYS A 79 -9.85 10.87 6.62
CA LYS A 79 -10.70 11.01 7.80
C LYS A 79 -10.15 10.27 9.02
N LEU A 80 -9.79 8.99 8.83
CA LEU A 80 -9.23 8.15 9.90
C LEU A 80 -7.91 8.69 10.45
N LEU A 81 -7.10 9.30 9.59
CA LEU A 81 -5.82 9.87 9.98
C LEU A 81 -5.92 11.34 10.41
N SER A 82 -7.10 11.95 10.35
CA SER A 82 -7.32 13.37 10.66
C SER A 82 -6.39 14.29 9.85
N ILE A 83 -6.28 14.04 8.55
CA ILE A 83 -5.44 14.81 7.61
C ILE A 83 -6.28 15.85 6.85
N GLU A 84 -7.61 15.75 6.89
CA GLU A 84 -8.56 16.62 6.19
C GLU A 84 -8.30 18.12 6.46
N ASP A 85 -7.89 18.48 7.68
CA ASP A 85 -7.62 19.86 8.07
C ASP A 85 -6.36 20.46 7.40
N VAL A 86 -5.39 19.64 6.98
CA VAL A 86 -4.08 20.09 6.45
C VAL A 86 -4.15 20.43 4.96
N ILE A 87 -5.12 19.87 4.24
CA ILE A 87 -5.30 20.16 2.80
C ILE A 87 -5.82 21.59 2.60
N ILE A 88 -6.52 22.15 3.60
CA ILE A 88 -7.05 23.52 3.57
C ILE A 88 -5.91 24.56 3.60
N ASP A 89 -4.83 24.31 4.34
CA ASP A 89 -3.71 25.25 4.49
C ASP A 89 -2.73 25.25 3.30
N LEU A 90 -2.73 24.21 2.45
CA LEU A 90 -1.87 24.11 1.26
C LEU A 90 -2.52 24.71 0.00
N ALA A 91 -3.81 25.05 0.06
CA ALA A 91 -4.59 25.60 -1.06
C ALA A 91 -4.81 27.13 -0.96
N VAL A 92 -4.20 27.79 0.03
CA VAL A 92 -4.20 29.25 0.26
C VAL A 92 -2.80 29.80 0.00
#